data_AF-A0A371FJB7-F1
#
_entry.id   AF-A0A371FJB7-F1
#
_cell.length_a   1.000
_cell.length_b   1.000
_cell.length_c   1.000
_cell.angle_alpha   90.00
_cell.angle_beta   90.00
_cell.angle_gamma   90.00
#
_symmetry.space_group_name_H-M   'P 1'
#
loop_
_entity.id
_entity.type
_entity.pdbx_description
1 polymer ?
#
loop_
_entity_poly.entity_id
_entity_poly.type
_entity_poly.pdbx_seq_one_letter_code
_entity_poly.pdbx_strand_id
1 'polypeptide(L)'
;MDNTKSLLELEPDDDGRIRRTGNALTASIHIVTVVVGAGVLALAWAMAQLGWILGIASIITFASVSIFTYNLVADCYRYPDPVTGRRNYTYMQAVKAYLGGTMHVFCGLVQYTKLAGITVGYTITSSTSLVAIRKAICIHKGGHEASCKFSNNIFMIGFGILQIFLSQIPNFHELTWLSTVAAITSFGYVFVGSGLCLSVVLSGKGASTSITGIKLPAEDKLLRVFTGMGNIALACTYATVIYDIMDTLKSSPPENKQMKRANVLGVTAMTILFLLCSGLGYAAFGDNTPGNILTGFTEPFWLVALGNGFIIFHMIGAYQVRSLIFPINQFHMIGAYQFRSFIFSINQE
;
A
#
# COMPACT_ATOMS: atom_id res chain seq x y z
N MET A 1 27.37 34.41 -4.87
CA MET A 1 26.35 33.41 -4.48
C MET A 1 25.23 33.52 -5.51
N ASP A 2 24.73 32.38 -5.95
CA ASP A 2 24.39 32.07 -7.34
C ASP A 2 22.93 32.42 -7.73
N ASN A 3 22.72 33.56 -8.38
CA ASN A 3 21.41 33.96 -8.93
C ASN A 3 20.94 33.08 -10.11
N THR A 4 21.83 32.26 -10.68
CA THR A 4 21.53 31.40 -11.84
C THR A 4 20.61 30.23 -11.47
N LYS A 5 20.72 29.71 -10.25
CA LYS A 5 19.81 28.65 -9.76
C LYS A 5 18.36 29.12 -9.66
N SER A 6 18.14 30.37 -9.23
CA SER A 6 16.79 30.93 -9.08
C SER A 6 16.07 31.18 -10.41
N LEU A 7 16.82 31.47 -11.48
CA LEU A 7 16.26 31.71 -12.81
C LEU A 7 15.89 30.40 -13.55
N LEU A 8 16.62 29.31 -13.30
CA LEU A 8 16.29 27.98 -13.85
C LEU A 8 15.03 27.35 -13.21
N GLU A 9 14.68 27.74 -11.98
CA GLU A 9 13.43 27.34 -11.32
C GLU A 9 12.20 28.11 -11.83
N LEU A 10 12.39 29.22 -12.55
CA LEU A 10 11.32 30.04 -13.12
C LEU A 10 10.98 29.70 -14.57
N GLU A 11 11.82 28.93 -15.27
CA GLU A 11 11.48 28.45 -16.62
C GLU A 11 10.36 27.41 -16.52
N PRO A 12 9.22 27.62 -17.21
CA PRO A 12 8.16 26.63 -17.27
C PRO A 12 8.64 25.37 -18.00
N ASP A 13 8.03 24.25 -17.65
CA ASP A 13 8.24 22.97 -18.29
C ASP A 13 7.71 22.98 -19.74
N ASP A 14 7.97 21.92 -20.50
CA ASP A 14 7.56 21.81 -21.91
C ASP A 14 6.05 21.92 -22.17
N ASP A 15 5.23 21.75 -21.13
CA ASP A 15 3.76 21.93 -21.14
C ASP A 15 3.29 23.29 -20.58
N GLY A 16 4.22 24.19 -20.24
CA GLY A 16 3.93 25.51 -19.67
C GLY A 16 3.68 25.52 -18.15
N ARG A 17 3.77 24.37 -17.45
CA ARG A 17 3.60 24.28 -15.98
C ARG A 17 4.91 24.49 -15.23
N ILE A 18 4.84 24.50 -13.90
CA ILE A 18 6.04 24.55 -13.03
C ILE A 18 6.96 23.37 -13.36
N ARG A 19 8.26 23.65 -13.43
CA ARG A 19 9.29 22.69 -13.81
C ARG A 19 9.31 21.48 -12.88
N ARG A 20 9.17 20.29 -13.48
CA ARG A 20 9.29 19.00 -12.79
C ARG A 20 10.76 18.60 -12.59
N THR A 21 11.09 18.11 -11.41
CA THR A 21 12.49 17.82 -11.01
C THR A 21 12.76 16.32 -10.78
N GLY A 22 11.72 15.49 -10.77
CA GLY A 22 11.82 14.05 -10.54
C GLY A 22 12.56 13.33 -11.65
N ASN A 23 13.08 12.15 -11.31
CA ASN A 23 13.82 11.27 -12.22
C ASN A 23 13.53 9.79 -11.91
N ALA A 24 14.15 8.89 -12.67
CA ALA A 24 13.93 7.45 -12.48
C ALA A 24 14.19 6.95 -11.05
N LEU A 25 15.18 7.51 -10.34
CA LEU A 25 15.47 7.13 -8.94
C LEU A 25 14.38 7.62 -7.99
N THR A 26 13.98 8.89 -8.09
CA THR A 26 12.91 9.43 -7.22
C THR A 26 11.58 8.72 -7.49
N ALA A 27 11.26 8.44 -8.75
CA ALA A 27 10.09 7.63 -9.12
C ALA A 27 10.18 6.20 -8.57
N SER A 28 11.37 5.56 -8.58
CA SER A 28 11.56 4.24 -7.97
C SER A 28 11.29 4.28 -6.47
N ILE A 29 11.77 5.31 -5.77
CA ILE A 29 11.53 5.52 -4.33
C ILE A 29 10.03 5.73 -4.07
N HIS A 30 9.33 6.50 -4.90
CA HIS A 30 7.88 6.66 -4.79
C HIS A 30 7.13 5.33 -4.99
N ILE A 31 7.51 4.53 -5.99
CA ILE A 31 6.93 3.20 -6.21
C ILE A 31 7.11 2.33 -4.97
N VAL A 32 8.33 2.22 -4.44
CA VAL A 32 8.59 1.42 -3.23
C VAL A 32 7.78 1.96 -2.05
N THR A 33 7.79 3.26 -1.82
CA THR A 33 7.07 3.88 -0.69
C THR A 33 5.56 3.66 -0.74
N VAL A 34 4.96 3.70 -1.93
CA VAL A 34 3.52 3.47 -2.11
C VAL A 34 3.14 2.01 -1.87
N VAL A 35 3.99 1.10 -2.34
CA VAL A 35 3.72 -0.33 -2.38
C VAL A 35 4.06 -1.01 -1.04
N VAL A 36 5.12 -0.56 -0.38
CA VAL A 36 5.37 -0.90 1.02
C VAL A 36 4.28 -0.21 1.82
N GLY A 37 3.20 -0.95 2.10
CA GLY A 37 1.95 -0.47 2.67
C GLY A 37 1.24 -1.58 3.44
N ALA A 38 -0.05 -1.37 3.75
CA ALA A 38 -0.85 -2.37 4.49
C ALA A 38 -0.83 -3.77 3.84
N GLY A 39 -0.74 -3.84 2.50
CA GLY A 39 -0.70 -5.10 1.76
C GLY A 39 0.46 -6.02 2.14
N VAL A 40 1.61 -5.47 2.58
CA VAL A 40 2.79 -6.26 2.97
C VAL A 40 2.53 -7.14 4.19
N LEU A 41 1.68 -6.66 5.11
CA LEU A 41 1.40 -7.32 6.38
C LEU A 41 0.70 -8.68 6.19
N ALA A 42 -0.07 -8.82 5.10
CA ALA A 42 -0.82 -10.03 4.76
C ALA A 42 -0.05 -11.00 3.86
N LEU A 43 1.15 -10.64 3.38
CA LEU A 43 1.92 -11.48 2.46
C LEU A 43 2.43 -12.76 3.11
N ALA A 44 2.79 -12.72 4.39
CA ALA A 44 3.17 -13.92 5.13
C ALA A 44 1.99 -14.89 5.24
N TRP A 45 0.79 -14.38 5.55
CA TRP A 45 -0.43 -15.19 5.57
C TRP A 45 -0.73 -15.79 4.20
N ALA A 46 -0.59 -15.01 3.12
CA ALA A 46 -0.78 -15.50 1.76
C ALA A 46 0.22 -16.62 1.42
N MET A 47 1.49 -16.45 1.77
CA MET A 47 2.51 -17.50 1.62
C MET A 47 2.13 -18.76 2.40
N ALA A 48 1.57 -18.65 3.60
CA ALA A 48 1.09 -19.81 4.36
C ALA A 48 -0.10 -20.53 3.69
N GLN A 49 -1.00 -19.78 3.05
CA GLN A 49 -2.13 -20.38 2.35
C GLN A 49 -1.68 -21.12 1.07
N LEU A 50 -0.73 -20.55 0.32
CA LEU A 50 -0.27 -21.08 -0.96
C LEU A 50 0.89 -22.11 -0.82
N GLY A 51 1.71 -21.98 0.22
CA GLY A 51 2.96 -22.71 0.37
C GLY A 51 4.13 -22.06 -0.37
N TRP A 52 5.35 -22.58 -0.14
CA TRP A 52 6.57 -22.01 -0.69
C TRP A 52 6.56 -21.88 -2.22
N ILE A 53 6.18 -22.93 -2.96
CA ILE A 53 6.26 -22.92 -4.43
C ILE A 53 5.24 -21.94 -5.00
N LEU A 54 3.95 -22.14 -4.70
CA LEU A 54 2.90 -21.31 -5.28
C LEU A 54 2.93 -19.88 -4.75
N GLY A 55 3.34 -19.66 -3.51
CA GLY A 55 3.48 -18.33 -2.93
C GLY A 55 4.59 -17.52 -3.60
N ILE A 56 5.80 -18.08 -3.71
CA ILE A 56 6.92 -17.43 -4.42
C ILE A 56 6.57 -17.21 -5.89
N ALA A 57 6.05 -18.24 -6.57
CA ALA A 57 5.65 -18.14 -7.97
C ALA A 57 4.61 -17.03 -8.17
N SER A 58 3.58 -16.96 -7.31
CA SER A 58 2.55 -15.92 -7.40
C SER A 58 3.12 -14.52 -7.23
N ILE A 59 4.00 -14.30 -6.24
CA ILE A 59 4.64 -13.00 -6.02
C ILE A 59 5.43 -12.58 -7.27
N ILE A 60 6.24 -13.48 -7.85
CA ILE A 60 7.03 -13.21 -9.05
C ILE A 60 6.12 -12.95 -10.27
N THR A 61 5.05 -13.72 -10.43
CA THR A 61 4.09 -13.54 -11.53
C THR A 61 3.39 -12.18 -11.42
N PHE A 62 2.86 -11.81 -10.26
CA PHE A 62 2.19 -10.52 -10.08
C PHE A 62 3.16 -9.34 -10.22
N ALA A 63 4.42 -9.48 -9.78
CA ALA A 63 5.45 -8.49 -10.02
C ALA A 63 5.76 -8.32 -11.53
N SER A 64 5.88 -9.43 -12.26
CA SER A 64 6.12 -9.41 -13.71
C SER A 64 4.96 -8.78 -14.48
N VAL A 65 3.72 -9.16 -14.14
CA VAL A 65 2.50 -8.54 -14.70
C VAL A 65 2.46 -7.05 -14.38
N SER A 66 2.87 -6.65 -13.18
CA SER A 66 2.93 -5.24 -12.79
C SER A 66 3.93 -4.46 -13.65
N ILE A 67 5.17 -4.94 -13.81
CA ILE A 67 6.17 -4.30 -14.67
C ILE A 67 5.64 -4.17 -16.10
N PHE A 68 5.07 -5.24 -16.66
CA PHE A 68 4.54 -5.22 -18.00
C PHE A 68 3.42 -4.19 -18.17
N THR A 69 2.40 -4.25 -17.33
CA THR A 69 1.23 -3.36 -17.40
C THR A 69 1.60 -1.90 -17.15
N TYR A 70 2.46 -1.61 -16.18
CA TYR A 70 2.88 -0.23 -15.90
C TYR A 70 3.84 0.34 -16.95
N ASN A 71 4.57 -0.50 -17.68
CA ASN A 71 5.35 -0.05 -18.83
C ASN A 71 4.44 0.38 -20.00
N LEU A 72 3.31 -0.33 -20.21
CA LEU A 72 2.30 0.08 -21.18
C LEU A 72 1.63 1.40 -20.75
N VAL A 73 1.26 1.51 -19.48
CA VAL A 73 0.68 2.75 -18.94
C VAL A 73 1.64 3.93 -19.07
N ALA A 74 2.95 3.71 -18.88
CA ALA A 74 3.95 4.74 -19.06
C ALA A 74 4.00 5.29 -20.50
N ASP A 75 3.76 4.45 -21.50
CA ASP A 75 3.67 4.91 -22.89
C ASP A 75 2.38 5.70 -23.16
N CYS A 76 1.32 5.48 -22.38
CA CYS A 76 0.06 6.22 -22.50
C CYS A 76 0.08 7.60 -21.82
N TYR A 77 1.18 7.98 -21.17
CA TYR A 77 1.27 9.27 -20.50
C TYR A 77 1.19 10.45 -21.48
N ARG A 78 1.68 10.27 -22.71
CA ARG A 78 1.55 11.25 -23.79
C ARG A 78 0.76 10.69 -24.97
N TYR A 79 -0.05 11.54 -25.60
CA TYR A 79 -0.85 11.19 -26.79
C TYR A 79 -0.78 12.34 -27.83
N PRO A 80 -0.73 12.08 -29.15
CA PRO A 80 -0.80 10.78 -29.84
C PRO A 80 0.52 10.00 -29.89
N ASP A 81 1.64 10.66 -29.64
CA ASP A 81 2.97 10.04 -29.59
C ASP A 81 3.48 9.94 -28.14
N PRO A 82 4.10 8.82 -27.72
CA PRO A 82 4.50 8.58 -26.33
C PRO A 82 5.65 9.48 -25.83
N VAL A 83 6.29 10.27 -26.70
CA VAL A 83 7.39 11.17 -26.34
C VAL A 83 7.05 12.64 -26.61
N THR A 84 6.48 12.92 -27.78
CA THR A 84 6.21 14.27 -28.27
C THR A 84 4.75 14.69 -28.11
N GLY A 85 3.86 13.74 -27.77
CA GLY A 85 2.46 14.01 -27.53
C GLY A 85 2.21 14.90 -26.31
N ARG A 86 0.95 15.30 -26.16
CA ARG A 86 0.48 16.06 -25.01
C ARG A 86 0.33 15.14 -23.80
N ARG A 87 0.74 15.63 -22.63
CA ARG A 87 0.61 14.93 -21.35
C ARG A 87 -0.85 14.71 -20.96
N ASN A 88 -1.11 13.51 -20.45
CA ASN A 88 -2.29 13.14 -19.68
C ASN A 88 -1.89 13.10 -18.21
N TYR A 89 -2.41 14.00 -17.38
CA TYR A 89 -2.03 14.12 -15.97
C TYR A 89 -2.74 13.10 -15.07
N THR A 90 -3.79 12.46 -15.58
CA THR A 90 -4.57 11.48 -14.82
C THR A 90 -4.89 10.27 -15.69
N TYR A 91 -5.11 9.13 -15.03
CA TYR A 91 -5.52 7.89 -15.71
C TYR A 91 -6.79 8.09 -16.55
N MET A 92 -7.81 8.77 -16.01
CA MET A 92 -9.05 9.04 -16.75
C MET A 92 -8.83 9.93 -17.99
N GLN A 93 -7.90 10.89 -17.94
CA GLN A 93 -7.52 11.68 -19.12
C GLN A 93 -6.87 10.81 -20.20
N ALA A 94 -5.95 9.92 -19.81
CA ALA A 94 -5.32 9.01 -20.76
C ALA A 94 -6.32 8.05 -21.39
N VAL A 95 -7.23 7.47 -20.59
CA VAL A 95 -8.31 6.61 -21.11
C VAL A 95 -9.19 7.38 -22.10
N LYS A 96 -9.55 8.63 -21.79
CA LYS A 96 -10.34 9.47 -22.69
C LYS A 96 -9.60 9.80 -23.99
N ALA A 97 -8.29 10.08 -23.91
CA ALA A 97 -7.47 10.39 -25.08
C ALA A 97 -7.29 9.20 -26.03
N TYR A 98 -7.08 7.99 -25.48
CA TYR A 98 -6.83 6.79 -26.28
C TYR A 98 -8.09 6.04 -26.74
N LEU A 99 -9.10 5.90 -25.87
CA LEU A 99 -10.29 5.10 -26.15
C LEU A 99 -11.52 5.94 -26.52
N GLY A 100 -11.52 7.23 -26.21
CA GLY A 100 -12.68 8.09 -26.43
C GLY A 100 -13.93 7.62 -25.67
N GLY A 101 -15.09 8.13 -26.09
CA GLY A 101 -16.40 7.69 -25.60
C GLY A 101 -16.56 7.73 -24.07
N THR A 102 -17.26 6.74 -23.53
CA THR A 102 -17.59 6.61 -22.10
C THR A 102 -16.62 5.72 -21.30
N MET A 103 -15.58 5.17 -21.94
CA MET A 103 -14.64 4.24 -21.30
C MET A 103 -13.92 4.86 -20.10
N HIS A 104 -13.61 6.16 -20.16
CA HIS A 104 -13.01 6.89 -19.05
C HIS A 104 -13.90 6.92 -17.80
N VAL A 105 -15.23 6.88 -17.96
CA VAL A 105 -16.19 6.82 -16.85
C VAL A 105 -16.17 5.42 -16.23
N PHE A 106 -16.21 4.37 -17.04
CA PHE A 106 -16.13 2.98 -16.55
C PHE A 106 -14.80 2.71 -15.82
N CYS A 107 -13.67 3.06 -16.45
CA CYS A 107 -12.35 2.96 -15.84
C CYS A 107 -12.22 3.81 -14.57
N GLY A 108 -12.81 5.02 -14.56
CA GLY A 108 -12.90 5.86 -13.37
C GLY A 108 -13.66 5.19 -12.23
N LEU A 109 -14.83 4.58 -12.51
CA LEU A 109 -15.61 3.85 -11.52
C LEU A 109 -14.81 2.70 -10.88
N VAL A 110 -14.08 1.92 -11.69
CA VAL A 110 -13.20 0.85 -11.20
C VAL A 110 -12.09 1.43 -10.32
N GLN A 111 -11.43 2.51 -10.76
CA GLN A 111 -10.37 3.17 -10.00
C GLN A 111 -10.86 3.70 -8.64
N TYR A 112 -12.02 4.37 -8.60
CA TYR A 112 -12.60 4.90 -7.37
C TYR A 112 -13.07 3.79 -6.42
N THR A 113 -13.63 2.71 -6.95
CA THR A 113 -13.99 1.52 -6.15
C THR A 113 -12.76 0.92 -5.48
N LYS A 114 -11.64 0.82 -6.22
CA LYS A 114 -10.36 0.37 -5.66
C LYS A 114 -9.85 1.30 -4.56
N LEU A 115 -9.91 2.62 -4.76
CA LEU A 115 -9.52 3.60 -3.74
C LEU A 115 -10.38 3.47 -2.48
N ALA A 116 -11.70 3.31 -2.64
CA ALA A 116 -12.60 3.08 -1.50
C ALA A 116 -12.22 1.80 -0.73
N GLY A 117 -11.93 0.70 -1.44
CA GLY A 117 -11.45 -0.54 -0.81
C GLY A 117 -10.16 -0.35 0.00
N ILE A 118 -9.20 0.42 -0.51
CA ILE A 118 -7.95 0.75 0.21
C ILE A 118 -8.26 1.52 1.50
N THR A 119 -9.20 2.48 1.48
CA THR A 119 -9.57 3.25 2.67
C THR A 119 -10.25 2.41 3.76
N VAL A 120 -11.05 1.42 3.36
CA VAL A 120 -11.61 0.42 4.29
C VAL A 120 -10.49 -0.42 4.89
N GLY A 121 -9.56 -0.90 4.06
CA GLY A 121 -8.39 -1.65 4.51
C GLY A 121 -7.54 -0.89 5.54
N TYR A 122 -7.34 0.41 5.35
CA TYR A 122 -6.64 1.27 6.31
C TYR A 122 -7.36 1.35 7.65
N THR A 123 -8.68 1.50 7.63
CA THR A 123 -9.49 1.57 8.85
C THR A 123 -9.40 0.27 9.66
N ILE A 124 -9.52 -0.89 8.99
CA ILE A 124 -9.41 -2.21 9.63
C ILE A 124 -7.99 -2.42 10.16
N THR A 125 -6.97 -2.09 9.36
CA THR A 125 -5.56 -2.32 9.72
C THR A 125 -5.14 -1.43 10.90
N SER A 126 -5.51 -0.14 10.91
CA SER A 126 -5.27 0.74 12.06
C SER A 126 -5.95 0.24 13.34
N SER A 127 -7.19 -0.22 13.23
CA SER A 127 -7.97 -0.69 14.37
C SER A 127 -7.41 -1.96 14.97
N THR A 128 -7.07 -2.93 14.13
CA THR A 128 -6.43 -4.19 14.53
C THR A 128 -5.05 -3.95 15.15
N SER A 129 -4.26 -3.01 14.60
CA SER A 129 -2.98 -2.62 15.19
C SER A 129 -3.14 -1.95 16.56
N LEU A 130 -4.14 -1.11 16.75
CA LEU A 130 -4.39 -0.47 18.05
C LEU A 130 -4.87 -1.49 19.10
N VAL A 131 -5.69 -2.46 18.69
CA VAL A 131 -6.04 -3.62 19.52
C VAL A 131 -4.80 -4.45 19.86
N ALA A 132 -3.89 -4.68 18.91
CA ALA A 132 -2.66 -5.42 19.15
C ALA A 132 -1.76 -4.73 20.20
N ILE A 133 -1.63 -3.40 20.14
CA ILE A 133 -0.92 -2.61 21.17
C ILE A 133 -1.57 -2.83 22.54
N ARG A 134 -2.90 -2.71 22.65
CA ARG A 134 -3.60 -2.92 23.93
C ARG A 134 -3.45 -4.34 24.46
N LYS A 135 -3.50 -5.34 23.58
CA LYS A 135 -3.26 -6.74 23.94
C LYS A 135 -1.85 -6.95 24.49
N ALA A 136 -0.82 -6.45 23.78
CA ALA A 136 0.56 -6.55 24.22
C ALA A 136 0.78 -5.90 25.59
N ILE A 137 0.27 -4.68 25.81
CA ILE A 137 0.37 -3.99 27.11
C ILE A 137 -0.38 -4.74 28.22
N CYS A 138 -1.57 -5.26 27.91
CA CYS A 138 -2.39 -5.99 28.87
C CYS A 138 -1.71 -7.30 29.32
N ILE A 139 -1.18 -8.08 28.37
CA ILE A 139 -0.44 -9.32 28.67
C ILE A 139 0.84 -9.02 29.44
N HIS A 140 1.56 -7.95 29.07
CA HIS A 140 2.78 -7.56 29.78
C HIS A 140 2.51 -7.20 31.26
N LYS A 141 1.42 -6.48 31.54
CA LYS A 141 1.06 -6.08 32.91
C LYS A 141 0.38 -7.19 33.71
N GLY A 142 -0.48 -7.97 33.07
CA GLY A 142 -1.36 -8.94 33.71
C GLY A 142 -0.87 -10.39 33.64
N GLY A 143 0.24 -10.66 32.95
CA GLY A 143 0.71 -12.00 32.64
C GLY A 143 0.00 -12.65 31.46
N HIS A 144 0.49 -13.81 31.03
CA HIS A 144 -0.02 -14.53 29.85
C HIS A 144 -1.46 -15.07 30.03
N GLU A 145 -1.92 -15.21 31.28
CA GLU A 145 -3.27 -15.67 31.64
C GLU A 145 -4.31 -14.53 31.69
N ALA A 146 -3.91 -13.28 31.46
CA ALA A 146 -4.83 -12.15 31.52
C ALA A 146 -5.88 -12.20 30.40
N SER A 147 -7.16 -11.99 30.75
CA SER A 147 -8.26 -11.89 29.77
C SER A 147 -8.20 -10.55 29.01
N CYS A 148 -7.40 -10.50 27.96
CA CYS A 148 -7.14 -9.30 27.15
C CYS A 148 -7.97 -9.27 25.87
N LYS A 149 -9.30 -9.18 26.00
CA LYS A 149 -10.23 -9.03 24.86
C LYS A 149 -10.62 -7.57 24.66
N PHE A 150 -10.43 -7.06 23.44
CA PHE A 150 -10.80 -5.70 23.04
C PHE A 150 -11.56 -5.75 21.71
N SER A 151 -12.59 -4.92 21.56
CA SER A 151 -13.35 -4.79 20.31
C SER A 151 -12.61 -3.89 19.32
N ASN A 152 -12.62 -4.25 18.02
CA ASN A 152 -12.13 -3.39 16.95
C ASN A 152 -13.06 -2.20 16.68
N ASN A 153 -14.37 -2.36 16.92
CA ASN A 153 -15.42 -1.41 16.48
C ASN A 153 -15.18 0.01 17.01
N ILE A 154 -14.81 0.15 18.29
CA ILE A 154 -14.55 1.46 18.89
C ILE A 154 -13.37 2.18 18.22
N PHE A 155 -12.35 1.43 17.80
CA PHE A 155 -11.18 1.97 17.12
C PHE A 155 -11.45 2.26 15.64
N MET A 156 -12.31 1.47 14.98
CA MET A 156 -12.77 1.75 13.63
C MET A 156 -13.56 3.06 13.58
N ILE A 157 -14.51 3.26 14.52
CA ILE A 157 -15.26 4.51 14.68
C ILE A 157 -14.29 5.67 14.95
N GLY A 158 -13.36 5.49 15.89
CA GLY A 158 -12.38 6.52 16.25
C GLY A 158 -11.48 6.94 15.08
N PHE A 159 -11.00 5.97 14.30
CA PHE A 159 -10.23 6.24 13.09
C PHE A 159 -11.06 7.02 12.07
N GLY A 160 -12.32 6.61 11.81
CA GLY A 160 -13.23 7.33 10.92
C GLY A 160 -13.46 8.79 11.33
N ILE A 161 -13.75 9.02 12.62
CA ILE A 161 -13.92 10.38 13.17
C ILE A 161 -12.65 11.21 12.97
N LEU A 162 -11.48 10.64 13.28
CA LEU A 162 -10.20 11.31 13.06
C LEU A 162 -10.00 11.70 11.58
N GLN A 163 -10.30 10.79 10.64
CA GLN A 163 -10.16 11.07 9.21
C GLN A 163 -11.12 12.17 8.75
N ILE A 164 -12.36 12.21 9.25
CA ILE A 164 -13.31 13.29 8.94
C ILE A 164 -12.71 14.65 9.31
N PHE A 165 -12.17 14.78 10.52
CA PHE A 165 -11.53 16.02 10.99
C PHE A 165 -10.30 16.39 10.18
N LEU A 166 -9.40 15.43 9.95
CA LEU A 166 -8.17 15.67 9.18
C LEU A 166 -8.47 16.09 7.74
N SER A 167 -9.51 15.52 7.12
CA SER A 167 -9.93 15.88 5.77
C SER A 167 -10.59 17.26 5.67
N GLN A 168 -10.94 17.93 6.78
CA GLN A 168 -11.43 19.32 6.75
C GLN A 168 -10.29 20.36 6.72
N ILE A 169 -9.03 19.96 6.95
CA ILE A 169 -7.91 20.90 7.03
C ILE A 169 -7.54 21.35 5.60
N PRO A 170 -7.80 22.61 5.21
CA PRO A 170 -7.53 23.07 3.85
C PRO A 170 -6.03 23.23 3.62
N ASN A 171 -5.57 22.91 2.41
CA ASN A 171 -4.25 23.30 1.89
C ASN A 171 -3.07 22.93 2.80
N PHE A 172 -2.74 21.65 2.85
CA PHE A 172 -1.43 21.21 3.33
C PHE A 172 -0.34 21.61 2.30
N HIS A 173 0.13 22.86 2.33
CA HIS A 173 1.44 23.20 1.75
C HIS A 173 2.62 22.49 2.48
N GLU A 174 2.28 21.64 3.46
CA GLU A 174 3.11 20.85 4.34
C GLU A 174 3.00 19.32 4.06
N LEU A 175 2.30 18.85 2.99
CA LEU A 175 2.13 17.39 2.73
C LEU A 175 3.45 16.61 2.62
N THR A 176 4.56 17.28 2.32
CA THR A 176 5.88 16.67 2.26
C THR A 176 6.23 16.00 3.60
N TRP A 177 6.01 16.66 4.74
CA TRP A 177 6.34 16.05 6.04
C TRP A 177 5.45 14.82 6.32
N LEU A 178 4.16 14.90 6.00
CA LEU A 178 3.22 13.81 6.26
C LEU A 178 3.55 12.58 5.40
N SER A 179 3.86 12.80 4.13
CA SER A 179 4.32 11.75 3.21
C SER A 179 5.67 11.15 3.65
N THR A 180 6.60 11.98 4.11
CA THR A 180 7.88 11.51 4.67
C THR A 180 7.69 10.66 5.93
N VAL A 181 6.84 11.08 6.87
CA VAL A 181 6.54 10.29 8.08
C VAL A 181 5.84 8.98 7.71
N ALA A 182 4.89 9.01 6.78
CA ALA A 182 4.24 7.81 6.26
C ALA A 182 5.24 6.83 5.65
N ALA A 183 6.21 7.33 4.86
CA ALA A 183 7.26 6.51 4.28
C ALA A 183 8.15 5.85 5.35
N ILE A 184 8.65 6.64 6.32
CA ILE A 184 9.52 6.15 7.39
C ILE A 184 8.82 5.07 8.21
N THR A 185 7.59 5.34 8.63
CA THR A 185 6.79 4.40 9.43
C THR A 185 6.45 3.14 8.63
N SER A 186 6.26 3.25 7.31
CA SER A 186 6.06 2.08 6.45
C SER A 186 7.20 1.07 6.49
N PHE A 187 8.43 1.53 6.25
CA PHE A 187 9.62 0.68 6.37
C PHE A 187 9.82 0.21 7.80
N GLY A 188 9.53 1.07 8.78
CA GLY A 188 9.63 0.77 10.19
C GLY A 188 8.89 -0.50 10.58
N TYR A 189 7.59 -0.62 10.27
CA TYR A 189 6.85 -1.82 10.66
C TYR A 189 7.27 -3.07 9.88
N VAL A 190 7.70 -2.94 8.62
CA VAL A 190 8.17 -4.10 7.83
C VAL A 190 9.46 -4.65 8.41
N PHE A 191 10.41 -3.78 8.79
CA PHE A 191 11.65 -4.21 9.42
C PHE A 191 11.44 -4.75 10.83
N VAL A 192 10.57 -4.13 11.63
CA VAL A 192 10.22 -4.65 12.96
C VAL A 192 9.58 -6.04 12.84
N GLY A 193 8.58 -6.21 11.98
CA GLY A 193 7.92 -7.50 11.78
C GLY A 193 8.86 -8.58 11.24
N SER A 194 9.65 -8.24 10.22
CA SER A 194 10.63 -9.17 9.63
C SER A 194 11.73 -9.54 10.61
N GLY A 195 12.21 -8.58 11.41
CA GLY A 195 13.24 -8.80 12.43
C GLY A 195 12.75 -9.70 13.57
N LEU A 196 11.51 -9.52 14.04
CA LEU A 196 10.88 -10.40 15.02
C LEU A 196 10.74 -11.83 14.47
N CYS A 197 10.27 -11.99 13.22
CA CYS A 197 10.20 -13.30 12.59
C CYS A 197 11.57 -13.95 12.40
N LEU A 198 12.58 -13.19 11.97
CA LEU A 198 13.95 -13.67 11.84
C LEU A 198 14.50 -14.15 13.19
N SER A 199 14.23 -13.43 14.28
CA SER A 199 14.62 -13.83 15.63
C SER A 199 14.04 -15.19 16.04
N VAL A 200 12.75 -15.44 15.73
CA VAL A 200 12.11 -16.74 15.99
C VAL A 200 12.79 -17.87 15.20
N VAL A 201 13.05 -17.64 13.92
CA VAL A 201 13.71 -18.61 13.04
C VAL A 201 15.12 -18.93 13.52
N LEU A 202 15.93 -17.91 13.83
CA LEU A 202 17.31 -18.09 14.31
C LEU A 202 17.38 -18.73 15.70
N SER A 203 16.34 -18.58 16.52
CA SER A 203 16.25 -19.25 17.83
C SER A 203 15.86 -20.73 17.74
N GLY A 204 15.68 -21.27 16.53
CA GLY A 204 15.23 -22.66 16.33
C GLY A 204 13.77 -22.89 16.71
N LYS A 205 12.98 -21.82 16.88
CA LYS A 205 11.56 -21.86 17.27
C LYS A 205 10.61 -21.65 16.09
N GLY A 206 11.12 -21.69 14.86
CA GLY A 206 10.31 -21.63 13.65
C GLY A 206 9.29 -22.77 13.59
N ALA A 207 8.15 -22.50 12.96
CA ALA A 207 7.09 -23.48 12.80
C ALA A 207 7.36 -24.40 11.59
N SER A 208 6.69 -25.55 11.57
CA SER A 208 6.69 -26.42 10.38
C SER A 208 5.99 -25.69 9.23
N THR A 209 6.60 -25.76 8.04
CA THR A 209 6.06 -25.17 6.81
C THR A 209 5.84 -26.26 5.76
N SER A 210 4.94 -25.97 4.83
CA SER A 210 4.59 -26.84 3.71
C SER A 210 4.94 -26.21 2.37
N ILE A 211 5.31 -27.06 1.41
CA ILE A 211 5.54 -26.69 0.01
C ILE A 211 4.23 -26.26 -0.68
N THR A 212 3.10 -26.86 -0.28
CA THR A 212 1.76 -26.64 -0.85
C THR A 212 0.83 -25.81 0.04
N GLY A 213 1.36 -25.33 1.17
CA GLY A 213 0.64 -24.49 2.14
C GLY A 213 -0.28 -25.29 3.05
N ILE A 214 -1.20 -24.57 3.69
CA ILE A 214 -2.13 -25.12 4.69
C ILE A 214 -2.95 -26.29 4.14
N LYS A 215 -3.16 -27.32 4.96
CA LYS A 215 -4.00 -28.48 4.62
C LYS A 215 -5.46 -28.20 5.00
N LEU A 216 -6.33 -28.17 4.01
CA LEU A 216 -7.77 -27.92 4.16
C LEU A 216 -8.58 -28.78 3.19
N PRO A 217 -9.89 -28.97 3.41
CA PRO A 217 -10.81 -29.48 2.40
C PRO A 217 -10.69 -28.70 1.09
N ALA A 218 -10.97 -29.36 -0.05
CA ALA A 218 -10.67 -28.81 -1.37
C ALA A 218 -11.33 -27.45 -1.64
N GLU A 219 -12.59 -27.27 -1.23
CA GLU A 219 -13.36 -26.03 -1.40
C GLU A 219 -12.77 -24.87 -0.59
N ASP A 220 -12.47 -25.10 0.69
CA ASP A 220 -11.83 -24.12 1.57
C ASP A 220 -10.43 -23.78 1.06
N LYS A 221 -9.66 -24.79 0.64
CA LYS A 221 -8.33 -24.60 0.09
C LYS A 221 -8.37 -23.70 -1.14
N LEU A 222 -9.31 -23.92 -2.04
CA LEU A 222 -9.48 -23.12 -3.25
C LEU A 222 -9.76 -21.65 -2.90
N LEU A 223 -10.72 -21.41 -2.00
CA LEU A 223 -11.07 -20.05 -1.57
C LEU A 223 -9.88 -19.34 -0.91
N ARG A 224 -9.13 -20.05 -0.05
CA ARG A 224 -7.94 -19.48 0.61
C ARG A 224 -6.81 -19.18 -0.35
N VAL A 225 -6.59 -20.01 -1.35
CA VAL A 225 -5.60 -19.75 -2.40
C VAL A 225 -5.96 -18.51 -3.20
N PHE A 226 -7.22 -18.37 -3.65
CA PHE A 226 -7.67 -17.17 -4.36
C PHE A 226 -7.60 -15.91 -3.50
N THR A 227 -7.96 -16.01 -2.22
CA THR A 227 -7.84 -14.91 -1.27
C THR A 227 -6.38 -14.50 -1.08
N GLY A 228 -5.46 -15.47 -0.93
CA GLY A 228 -4.03 -15.23 -0.83
C GLY A 228 -3.46 -14.58 -2.10
N MET A 229 -3.86 -15.04 -3.29
CA MET A 229 -3.51 -14.41 -4.56
C MET A 229 -4.04 -12.98 -4.66
N GLY A 230 -5.27 -12.72 -4.20
CA GLY A 230 -5.84 -11.38 -4.11
C GLY A 230 -5.03 -10.45 -3.21
N ASN A 231 -4.56 -10.94 -2.05
CA ASN A 231 -3.68 -10.18 -1.16
C ASN A 231 -2.34 -9.85 -1.83
N ILE A 232 -1.74 -10.81 -2.55
CA ILE A 232 -0.51 -10.58 -3.31
C ILE A 232 -0.74 -9.56 -4.43
N ALA A 233 -1.84 -9.68 -5.18
CA ALA A 233 -2.20 -8.76 -6.25
C ALA A 233 -2.38 -7.32 -5.73
N LEU A 234 -3.06 -7.17 -4.58
CA LEU A 234 -3.26 -5.89 -3.91
C LEU A 234 -1.94 -5.30 -3.43
N ALA A 235 -1.04 -6.12 -2.89
CA ALA A 235 0.29 -5.68 -2.49
C ALA A 235 1.12 -5.24 -3.71
N CYS A 236 0.98 -5.88 -4.86
CA CYS A 236 1.81 -5.58 -6.04
C CYS A 236 1.37 -4.36 -6.86
N THR A 237 0.29 -3.65 -6.48
CA THR A 237 -0.29 -2.58 -7.33
C THR A 237 -0.07 -1.16 -6.81
N TYR A 238 0.41 -0.28 -7.70
CA TYR A 238 0.44 1.19 -7.53
C TYR A 238 -0.31 1.94 -8.64
N ALA A 239 -1.21 1.24 -9.35
CA ALA A 239 -1.96 1.78 -10.48
C ALA A 239 -2.72 3.09 -10.19
N THR A 240 -3.11 3.31 -8.94
CA THR A 240 -3.87 4.51 -8.54
C THR A 240 -3.04 5.78 -8.50
N VAL A 241 -1.71 5.67 -8.45
CA VAL A 241 -0.80 6.82 -8.27
C VAL A 241 0.28 6.89 -9.36
N ILE A 242 0.27 5.99 -10.33
CA ILE A 242 1.29 5.95 -11.39
C ILE A 242 1.35 7.27 -12.17
N TYR A 243 0.19 7.86 -12.49
CA TYR A 243 0.13 9.15 -13.19
C TYR A 243 0.66 10.29 -12.32
N ASP A 244 0.41 10.27 -11.01
CA ASP A 244 0.95 11.26 -10.07
C ASP A 244 2.48 11.16 -10.01
N ILE A 245 3.04 9.93 -9.98
CA ILE A 245 4.49 9.71 -10.03
C ILE A 245 5.06 10.22 -11.35
N MET A 246 4.41 9.92 -12.47
CA MET A 246 4.85 10.39 -13.79
C MET A 246 4.79 11.91 -13.92
N ASP A 247 3.81 12.57 -13.30
CA ASP A 247 3.70 14.02 -13.28
C ASP A 247 4.76 14.70 -12.40
N THR A 248 5.61 13.94 -11.70
CA THR A 248 6.82 14.48 -11.04
C THR A 248 8.06 14.44 -11.93
N LEU A 249 8.05 13.65 -13.01
CA LEU A 249 9.23 13.40 -13.83
C LEU A 249 9.56 14.60 -14.71
N LYS A 250 10.85 14.94 -14.77
CA LYS A 250 11.36 15.92 -15.74
C LYS A 250 11.12 15.46 -17.18
N SER A 251 10.95 16.41 -18.09
CA SER A 251 10.66 16.18 -19.52
C SER A 251 11.83 15.56 -20.31
N SER A 252 13.06 15.73 -19.83
CA SER A 252 14.27 15.19 -20.48
C SER A 252 15.17 14.42 -19.50
N PRO A 253 15.44 13.12 -19.74
CA PRO A 253 14.95 12.30 -20.87
C PRO A 253 13.44 12.01 -20.77
N PRO A 254 12.77 11.49 -21.83
CA PRO A 254 11.33 11.28 -21.85
C PRO A 254 10.78 10.52 -20.63
N GLU A 255 9.62 10.93 -20.13
CA GLU A 255 9.03 10.42 -18.88
C GLU A 255 8.74 8.93 -18.98
N ASN A 256 8.25 8.44 -20.12
CA ASN A 256 7.99 7.02 -20.31
C ASN A 256 9.28 6.17 -20.16
N LYS A 257 10.42 6.65 -20.65
CA LYS A 257 11.72 5.96 -20.51
C LYS A 257 12.20 5.96 -19.06
N GLN A 258 12.05 7.10 -18.36
CA GLN A 258 12.40 7.20 -16.95
C GLN A 258 11.49 6.32 -16.09
N MET A 259 10.18 6.35 -16.35
CA MET A 259 9.18 5.56 -15.64
C MET A 259 9.37 4.07 -15.87
N LYS A 260 9.68 3.60 -17.08
CA LYS A 260 9.99 2.18 -17.35
C LYS A 260 11.19 1.68 -16.55
N ARG A 261 12.26 2.49 -16.46
CA ARG A 261 13.40 2.19 -15.59
C ARG A 261 12.98 2.15 -14.12
N ALA A 262 12.16 3.11 -13.70
CA ALA A 262 11.64 3.15 -12.33
C ALA A 262 10.75 1.96 -11.99
N ASN A 263 9.88 1.53 -12.91
CA ASN A 263 9.03 0.34 -12.77
C ASN A 263 9.89 -0.90 -12.53
N VAL A 264 10.94 -1.12 -13.33
CA VAL A 264 11.84 -2.27 -13.13
C VAL A 264 12.55 -2.19 -11.77
N LEU A 265 13.17 -1.06 -11.45
CA LEU A 265 13.93 -0.90 -10.19
C LEU A 265 13.04 -0.99 -8.96
N GLY A 266 11.95 -0.21 -8.93
CA GLY A 266 11.00 -0.16 -7.83
C GLY A 266 10.29 -1.49 -7.61
N VAL A 267 9.79 -2.13 -8.69
CA VAL A 267 9.09 -3.42 -8.57
C VAL A 267 10.05 -4.56 -8.20
N THR A 268 11.29 -4.52 -8.66
CA THR A 268 12.30 -5.51 -8.24
C THR A 268 12.62 -5.35 -6.74
N ALA A 269 12.87 -4.12 -6.28
CA ALA A 269 13.17 -3.85 -4.87
C ALA A 269 12.02 -4.28 -3.93
N MET A 270 10.77 -3.95 -4.27
CA MET A 270 9.62 -4.41 -3.47
C MET A 270 9.45 -5.93 -3.51
N THR A 271 9.73 -6.60 -4.64
CA THR A 271 9.59 -8.06 -4.76
C THR A 271 10.56 -8.77 -3.83
N ILE A 272 11.80 -8.28 -3.72
CA ILE A 272 12.79 -8.79 -2.77
C ILE A 272 12.27 -8.62 -1.34
N LEU A 273 11.78 -7.43 -0.99
CA LEU A 273 11.23 -7.16 0.34
C LEU A 273 10.03 -8.06 0.65
N PHE A 274 9.15 -8.29 -0.33
CA PHE A 274 7.94 -9.10 -0.21
C PHE A 274 8.30 -10.57 0.01
N LEU A 275 9.25 -11.10 -0.75
CA LEU A 275 9.74 -12.47 -0.57
C LEU A 275 10.40 -12.65 0.80
N LEU A 276 11.18 -11.67 1.26
CA LEU A 276 11.79 -11.68 2.58
C LEU A 276 10.75 -11.68 3.70
N CYS A 277 9.82 -10.71 3.72
CA CYS A 277 8.85 -10.60 4.81
C CYS A 277 7.84 -11.76 4.81
N SER A 278 7.41 -12.23 3.63
CA SER A 278 6.48 -13.35 3.51
C SER A 278 7.14 -14.68 3.89
N GLY A 279 8.36 -14.91 3.43
CA GLY A 279 9.14 -16.09 3.76
C GLY A 279 9.49 -16.16 5.25
N LEU A 280 9.98 -15.05 5.83
CA LEU A 280 10.28 -14.99 7.26
C LEU A 280 9.03 -15.18 8.13
N GLY A 281 7.92 -14.53 7.77
CA GLY A 281 6.67 -14.69 8.50
C GLY A 281 6.14 -16.11 8.44
N TYR A 282 6.16 -16.74 7.25
CA TYR A 282 5.74 -18.12 7.10
C TYR A 282 6.68 -19.09 7.83
N ALA A 283 8.00 -18.87 7.79
CA ALA A 283 8.96 -19.68 8.53
C ALA A 283 8.80 -19.54 10.06
N ALA A 284 8.42 -18.36 10.55
CA ALA A 284 8.19 -18.14 11.96
C ALA A 284 6.91 -18.82 12.47
N PHE A 285 5.81 -18.77 11.70
CA PHE A 285 4.48 -19.14 12.18
C PHE A 285 3.81 -20.34 11.49
N GLY A 286 4.29 -20.76 10.32
CA GLY A 286 3.76 -21.92 9.59
C GLY A 286 2.29 -21.71 9.21
N ASP A 287 1.47 -22.75 9.36
CA ASP A 287 0.03 -22.68 9.08
C ASP A 287 -0.73 -21.69 9.98
N ASN A 288 -0.15 -21.31 11.13
CA ASN A 288 -0.72 -20.35 12.08
C ASN A 288 -0.31 -18.90 11.79
N THR A 289 0.25 -18.62 10.62
CA THR A 289 0.65 -17.26 10.25
C THR A 289 -0.54 -16.30 10.34
N PRO A 290 -0.45 -15.19 11.09
CA PRO A 290 -1.56 -14.26 11.24
C PRO A 290 -1.73 -13.39 9.99
N GLY A 291 -2.95 -12.88 9.76
CA GLY A 291 -3.26 -11.98 8.64
C GLY A 291 -2.49 -10.64 8.66
N ASN A 292 -1.98 -10.26 9.83
CA ASN A 292 -0.97 -9.22 9.99
C ASN A 292 0.19 -9.82 10.79
N ILE A 293 1.38 -9.89 10.22
CA ILE A 293 2.57 -10.51 10.82
C ILE A 293 2.85 -10.01 12.25
N LEU A 294 2.62 -8.73 12.54
CA LEU A 294 2.88 -8.13 13.86
C LEU A 294 1.86 -8.54 14.92
N THR A 295 0.70 -9.09 14.53
CA THR A 295 -0.31 -9.60 15.48
C THR A 295 0.02 -11.01 15.99
N GLY A 296 1.04 -11.65 15.44
CA GLY A 296 1.56 -12.94 15.92
C GLY A 296 2.51 -12.82 17.12
N PHE A 297 2.83 -11.60 17.55
CA PHE A 297 3.78 -11.33 18.63
C PHE A 297 3.11 -10.60 19.79
N THR A 298 3.49 -10.96 21.02
CA THR A 298 3.13 -10.25 22.25
C THR A 298 4.34 -9.73 23.01
N GLU A 299 5.51 -10.35 22.81
CA GLU A 299 6.79 -9.95 23.40
C GLU A 299 7.91 -9.86 22.34
N PRO A 300 8.89 -8.95 22.49
CA PRO A 300 8.95 -7.90 23.50
C PRO A 300 7.87 -6.83 23.25
N PHE A 301 7.04 -6.54 24.26
CA PHE A 301 5.80 -5.76 24.09
C PHE A 301 6.05 -4.36 23.48
N TRP A 302 7.16 -3.71 23.83
CA TRP A 302 7.50 -2.37 23.36
C TRP A 302 7.77 -2.36 21.85
N LEU A 303 8.39 -3.43 21.33
CA LEU A 303 8.72 -3.53 19.90
C LEU A 303 7.48 -3.87 19.08
N VAL A 304 6.62 -4.75 19.62
CA VAL A 304 5.29 -5.02 19.05
C VAL A 304 4.45 -3.73 19.03
N ALA A 305 4.48 -2.96 20.12
CA ALA A 305 3.77 -1.69 20.21
C ALA A 305 4.32 -0.65 19.23
N LEU A 306 5.64 -0.56 19.08
CA LEU A 306 6.30 0.32 18.12
C LEU A 306 5.91 -0.02 16.68
N GLY A 307 6.00 -1.31 16.30
CA GLY A 307 5.63 -1.77 14.96
C GLY A 307 4.16 -1.48 14.62
N ASN A 308 3.23 -1.75 15.55
CA ASN A 308 1.82 -1.42 15.36
C ASN A 308 1.55 0.09 15.38
N GLY A 309 2.31 0.86 16.17
CA GLY A 309 2.25 2.33 16.14
C GLY A 309 2.65 2.88 14.77
N PHE A 310 3.74 2.36 14.18
CA PHE A 310 4.16 2.69 12.82
C PHE A 310 3.07 2.38 11.78
N ILE A 311 2.38 1.24 11.90
CA ILE A 311 1.22 0.94 11.03
C ILE A 311 0.17 2.04 11.13
N ILE A 312 -0.24 2.42 12.35
CA ILE A 312 -1.29 3.42 12.58
C ILE A 312 -0.90 4.77 11.96
N PHE A 313 0.31 5.26 12.23
CA PHE A 313 0.79 6.52 11.66
C PHE A 313 0.87 6.48 10.13
N HIS A 314 1.34 5.37 9.55
CA HIS A 314 1.34 5.19 8.10
C HIS A 314 -0.10 5.26 7.55
N MET A 315 -1.04 4.49 8.11
CA MET A 315 -2.43 4.48 7.62
C MET A 315 -3.09 5.85 7.70
N ILE A 316 -2.82 6.65 8.74
CA ILE A 316 -3.33 8.03 8.85
C ILE A 316 -2.79 8.90 7.71
N GLY A 317 -1.47 8.91 7.50
CA GLY A 317 -0.85 9.72 6.46
C GLY A 317 -1.28 9.28 5.05
N ALA A 318 -1.30 7.97 4.80
CA ALA A 318 -1.69 7.41 3.51
C ALA A 318 -3.17 7.66 3.19
N TYR A 319 -4.05 7.72 4.19
CA TYR A 319 -5.46 8.07 3.99
C TYR A 319 -5.60 9.53 3.51
N GLN A 320 -4.90 10.46 4.16
CA GLN A 320 -4.97 11.89 3.83
C GLN A 320 -4.44 12.18 2.42
N VAL A 321 -3.28 11.60 2.05
CA VAL A 321 -2.72 11.74 0.70
C VAL A 321 -3.69 11.23 -0.38
N ARG A 322 -4.46 10.17 -0.11
CA ARG A 322 -5.41 9.59 -1.09
C ARG A 322 -6.79 10.26 -1.07
N SER A 323 -7.25 10.79 0.06
CA SER A 323 -8.54 11.49 0.16
C SER A 323 -8.51 12.85 -0.50
N LEU A 324 -7.35 13.52 -0.56
CA LEU A 324 -7.12 14.76 -1.32
C LEU A 324 -7.17 14.58 -2.84
N ILE A 325 -7.05 13.35 -3.35
CA ILE A 325 -7.18 13.03 -4.80
C ILE A 325 -8.66 13.02 -5.22
N PHE A 326 -9.61 13.00 -4.28
CA PHE A 326 -11.02 13.18 -4.58
C PHE A 326 -11.31 14.67 -4.75
N PRO A 327 -11.82 15.13 -5.93
CA PRO A 327 -12.29 16.49 -6.03
C PRO A 327 -13.37 16.70 -4.96
N ILE A 328 -13.23 17.78 -4.18
CA ILE A 328 -14.09 18.17 -3.04
C ILE A 328 -15.59 18.10 -3.39
N ASN A 329 -15.95 18.27 -4.67
CA ASN A 329 -17.32 18.18 -5.16
C ASN A 329 -17.90 16.74 -5.19
N GLN A 330 -17.08 15.69 -5.06
CA GLN A 330 -17.51 14.28 -4.98
C GLN A 330 -17.52 13.70 -3.56
N PHE A 331 -17.05 14.45 -2.56
CA PHE A 331 -17.05 14.04 -1.15
C PHE A 331 -18.48 13.81 -0.61
N HIS A 332 -19.47 14.57 -1.08
CA HIS A 332 -20.87 14.41 -0.67
C HIS A 332 -21.47 13.05 -1.09
N MET A 333 -21.09 12.53 -2.25
CA MET A 333 -21.57 11.24 -2.72
C MET A 333 -20.88 10.09 -1.98
N ILE A 334 -19.56 10.17 -1.80
CA ILE A 334 -18.79 9.05 -1.22
C ILE A 334 -18.87 9.01 0.30
N GLY A 335 -19.02 10.14 1.00
CA GLY A 335 -19.29 10.15 2.44
C GLY A 335 -20.56 9.37 2.81
N ALA A 336 -21.61 9.46 1.98
CA ALA A 336 -22.83 8.68 2.13
C ALA A 336 -22.61 7.18 1.84
N TYR A 337 -21.77 6.83 0.85
CA TYR A 337 -21.41 5.43 0.56
C TYR A 337 -20.46 4.81 1.59
N GLN A 338 -19.45 5.54 2.08
CA GLN A 338 -18.54 5.08 3.13
C GLN A 338 -19.27 4.86 4.45
N PHE A 339 -20.22 5.72 4.81
CA PHE A 339 -21.08 5.51 5.99
C PHE A 339 -21.98 4.26 5.84
N ARG A 340 -22.48 4.00 4.62
CA ARG A 340 -23.33 2.83 4.34
C ARG A 340 -22.54 1.51 4.30
N SER A 341 -21.32 1.53 3.75
CA SER A 341 -20.40 0.37 3.76
C SER A 341 -19.84 0.11 5.17
N PHE A 342 -19.61 1.15 5.97
CA PHE A 342 -19.24 1.05 7.37
C PHE A 342 -20.34 0.35 8.20
N ILE A 343 -21.62 0.72 8.00
CA ILE A 343 -22.76 0.02 8.62
C ILE A 343 -22.84 -1.45 8.18
N PHE A 344 -22.53 -1.77 6.91
CA PHE A 344 -22.51 -3.15 6.43
C PHE A 344 -21.39 -4.00 7.05
N SER A 345 -20.21 -3.42 7.30
CA SER A 345 -19.08 -4.12 7.94
C SER A 345 -19.29 -4.36 9.44
N ILE A 346 -20.07 -3.51 10.12
CA ILE A 346 -20.47 -3.71 11.53
C ILE A 346 -21.45 -4.89 11.67
N ASN A 347 -22.20 -5.22 10.62
CA ASN A 347 -23.19 -6.31 10.63
C ASN A 347 -22.61 -7.69 10.21
N GLN A 348 -21.29 -7.82 10.02
CA GLN A 348 -20.63 -9.08 9.63
C GLN A 348 -19.55 -9.58 10.61
N GLU A 349 -19.33 -8.91 11.75
CA GLU A 349 -18.64 -9.46 12.93
C GLU A 349 -19.65 -9.65 14.07
#